data_AF-A0AAJ2TWF3-F1
#
_entry.id   AF-A0AAJ2TWF3-F1
#
_cell.length_a   1.000
_cell.length_b   1.000
_cell.length_c   1.000
_cell.angle_alpha   90.00
_cell.angle_beta   90.00
_cell.angle_gamma   90.00
#
_symmetry.space_group_name_H-M   'P 1'
#
loop_
_entity.id
_entity.type
_entity.pdbx_description
1 polymer ?
#
loop_
_entity_poly.entity_id
_entity_poly.type
_entity_poly.pdbx_seq_one_letter_code
_entity_poly.pdbx_strand_id
1 'polypeptide(L)'
;MSEEPAAPPARDEDVAIDHAIDRLAERFPSVARTRVEQIVDEERRRLDGGRVRDFIPVLVEHEAKERLRREAVPAPLEDVMDGGGARRAESGGREDDPMERQRRGEHTGLLQGDAGGGR
;
A
#
# COMPACT_ATOMS: atom_id res chain seq x y z
N MET A 1 -20.32 -46.35 -3.66
CA MET A 1 -19.90 -45.37 -2.64
C MET A 1 -18.43 -45.60 -2.40
N SER A 2 -17.59 -44.94 -3.19
CA SER A 2 -16.14 -44.95 -3.01
C SER A 2 -15.77 -43.54 -2.61
N GLU A 3 -15.80 -43.27 -1.31
CA GLU A 3 -15.10 -42.11 -0.75
C GLU A 3 -13.67 -42.60 -0.47
N GLU A 4 -12.82 -42.50 -1.49
CA GLU A 4 -11.38 -42.56 -1.30
C GLU A 4 -10.96 -41.25 -0.60
N PRO A 5 -10.12 -41.28 0.45
CA PRO A 5 -10.14 -40.29 1.51
C PRO A 5 -9.56 -38.96 1.02
N ALA A 6 -10.24 -37.86 1.35
CA ALA A 6 -9.76 -36.51 1.11
C ALA A 6 -8.46 -36.25 1.90
N ALA A 7 -7.32 -36.39 1.23
CA ALA A 7 -6.08 -35.73 1.62
C ALA A 7 -5.61 -34.89 0.43
N PRO A 8 -5.99 -33.61 0.39
CA PRO A 8 -4.95 -32.56 0.39
C PRO A 8 -5.41 -31.27 1.11
N PRO A 9 -4.53 -30.56 1.88
CA PRO A 9 -4.10 -29.23 1.41
C PRO A 9 -2.75 -28.72 1.99
N ALA A 10 -1.82 -29.57 2.43
CA ALA A 10 -0.59 -29.09 3.11
C ALA A 10 0.22 -28.08 2.26
N ARG A 11 0.30 -28.29 0.93
CA ARG A 11 0.97 -27.34 0.02
C ARG A 11 0.26 -26.00 -0.11
N ASP A 12 -1.08 -25.99 -0.07
CA ASP A 12 -1.85 -24.76 -0.17
C ASP A 12 -1.81 -23.98 1.15
N GLU A 13 -1.78 -24.69 2.28
CA GLU A 13 -1.55 -24.11 3.61
C GLU A 13 -0.17 -23.45 3.71
N ASP A 14 0.90 -24.16 3.35
CA ASP A 14 2.27 -23.63 3.44
C ASP A 14 2.44 -22.37 2.57
N VAL A 15 1.93 -22.38 1.33
CA VAL A 15 1.97 -21.19 0.45
C VAL A 15 1.13 -20.04 1.01
N ALA A 16 -0.05 -20.33 1.57
CA ALA A 16 -0.88 -19.30 2.19
C ALA A 16 -0.21 -18.69 3.44
N ILE A 17 0.52 -19.50 4.21
CA ILE A 17 1.31 -19.06 5.37
C ILE A 17 2.49 -18.18 4.91
N ASP A 18 3.22 -18.56 3.87
CA ASP A 18 4.32 -17.75 3.32
C ASP A 18 3.81 -16.37 2.88
N HIS A 19 2.68 -16.32 2.18
CA HIS A 19 2.05 -15.06 1.81
C HIS A 19 1.56 -14.25 3.02
N ALA A 20 1.13 -14.90 4.10
CA ALA A 20 0.78 -14.22 5.34
C ALA A 20 2.01 -13.59 6.00
N ILE A 21 3.15 -14.30 6.01
CA ILE A 21 4.43 -13.77 6.50
C ILE A 21 4.83 -12.52 5.72
N ASP A 22 4.74 -12.55 4.40
CA ASP A 22 5.04 -11.39 3.55
C ASP A 22 4.19 -10.18 3.93
N ARG A 23 2.86 -10.35 4.00
CA ARG A 23 1.92 -9.28 4.38
C ARG A 23 2.19 -8.73 5.79
N LEU A 24 2.52 -9.60 6.74
CA LEU A 24 2.81 -9.20 8.11
C LEU A 24 4.14 -8.44 8.19
N ALA A 25 5.18 -8.89 7.49
CA ALA A 25 6.46 -8.20 7.44
C ALA A 25 6.35 -6.80 6.80
N GLU A 26 5.57 -6.67 5.72
CA GLU A 26 5.27 -5.38 5.11
C GLU A 26 4.49 -4.45 6.05
N ARG A 27 3.55 -5.01 6.84
CA ARG A 27 2.71 -4.24 7.75
C ARG A 27 3.42 -3.80 9.03
N PHE A 28 4.44 -4.54 9.47
CA PHE A 28 5.19 -4.29 10.69
C PHE A 28 6.69 -4.14 10.39
N PRO A 29 7.11 -3.11 9.63
CA PRO A 29 8.50 -2.96 9.20
C PRO A 29 9.48 -2.71 10.36
N SER A 30 9.00 -2.29 11.53
CA SER A 30 9.79 -2.16 12.75
C SER A 30 10.13 -3.50 13.42
N VAL A 31 9.52 -4.60 12.97
CA VAL A 31 9.78 -5.96 13.47
C VAL A 31 10.54 -6.74 12.41
N ALA A 32 11.66 -7.37 12.79
CA ALA A 32 12.46 -8.17 11.85
C ALA A 32 11.64 -9.32 11.24
N ARG A 33 11.81 -9.59 9.94
CA ARG A 33 11.09 -10.68 9.25
C ARG A 33 11.23 -12.03 9.94
N THR A 34 12.44 -12.37 10.39
CA THR A 34 12.69 -13.62 11.14
C THR A 34 11.85 -13.71 12.41
N ARG A 35 11.53 -12.58 13.06
CA ARG A 35 10.65 -12.56 14.23
C ARG A 35 9.19 -12.78 13.84
N VAL A 36 8.76 -12.21 12.71
CA VAL A 36 7.43 -12.47 12.13
C VAL A 36 7.26 -13.95 11.82
N GLU A 37 8.24 -14.56 11.15
CA GLU A 37 8.28 -16.00 10.83
C GLU A 37 8.16 -16.86 12.10
N GLN A 38 8.94 -16.55 13.14
CA GLN A 38 8.86 -17.23 14.44
C GLN A 38 7.46 -17.16 15.06
N ILE A 39 6.84 -15.98 15.07
CA ILE A 39 5.51 -15.79 15.65
C ILE A 39 4.48 -16.60 14.86
N VAL A 40 4.50 -16.53 13.53
CA VAL A 40 3.58 -17.28 12.66
C VAL A 40 3.72 -18.79 12.90
N ASP A 41 4.94 -19.30 12.97
CA ASP A 41 5.23 -20.71 13.22
C ASP A 41 4.79 -21.16 14.64
N GLU A 42 4.98 -20.31 15.65
CA GLU A 42 4.44 -20.54 17.00
C GLU A 42 2.91 -20.62 17.01
N GLU A 43 2.21 -19.71 16.35
CA GLU A 43 0.75 -19.71 16.28
C GLU A 43 0.21 -20.89 15.44
N ARG A 44 0.91 -21.27 14.36
CA ARG A 44 0.58 -22.44 13.54
C ARG A 44 0.64 -23.72 14.35
N ARG A 45 1.70 -23.93 15.13
CA ARG A 45 1.85 -25.11 16.01
C ARG A 45 0.76 -25.24 17.05
N ARG A 46 0.16 -24.14 17.52
CA ARG A 46 -0.96 -24.18 18.47
C ARG A 46 -2.21 -24.83 17.88
N LEU A 47 -2.30 -24.87 16.55
CA LEU A 47 -3.41 -25.46 15.79
C LEU A 47 -3.10 -26.86 15.26
N ASP A 48 -1.88 -27.38 15.49
CA ASP A 48 -1.47 -28.74 15.11
C ASP A 48 -2.22 -29.77 15.96
N GLY A 49 -3.36 -30.23 15.43
CA GLY A 49 -4.28 -31.15 16.10
C GLY A 49 -5.70 -31.07 15.56
N GLY A 50 -6.04 -29.98 14.85
CA GLY A 50 -7.31 -29.84 14.15
C GLY A 50 -7.41 -30.75 12.92
N ARG A 51 -8.58 -31.39 12.75
CA ARG A 51 -8.89 -32.20 11.54
C ARG A 51 -9.14 -31.32 10.29
N VAL A 52 -9.52 -30.07 10.48
CA VAL A 52 -9.80 -29.10 9.40
C VAL A 52 -8.68 -28.07 9.38
N ARG A 53 -7.89 -28.04 8.29
CA ARG A 53 -6.69 -27.18 8.17
C ARG A 53 -6.87 -25.98 7.23
N ASP A 54 -7.94 -25.94 6.45
CA ASP A 54 -8.22 -24.88 5.46
C ASP A 54 -8.27 -23.46 6.06
N PHE A 55 -8.62 -23.36 7.34
CA PHE A 55 -8.72 -22.08 8.05
C PHE A 55 -7.45 -21.72 8.86
N ILE A 56 -6.46 -22.62 8.93
CA ILE A 56 -5.23 -22.37 9.70
C ILE A 56 -4.54 -21.09 9.23
N PRO A 57 -4.35 -20.81 7.92
CA PRO A 57 -3.65 -19.59 7.49
C PRO A 57 -4.32 -18.30 7.98
N VAL A 58 -5.65 -18.25 7.94
CA VAL A 58 -6.43 -17.07 8.36
C VAL A 58 -6.34 -16.88 9.87
N LEU A 59 -6.44 -17.96 10.65
CA LEU A 59 -6.35 -17.90 12.12
C LEU A 59 -4.94 -17.50 12.57
N VAL A 60 -3.92 -18.11 11.97
CA VAL A 60 -2.52 -17.81 12.26
C VAL A 60 -2.19 -16.35 11.94
N GLU A 61 -2.61 -15.84 10.77
CA GLU A 61 -2.40 -14.44 10.41
C GLU A 61 -3.08 -13.49 11.41
N HIS A 62 -4.30 -13.82 11.86
CA HIS A 62 -5.02 -13.03 12.85
C HIS A 62 -4.27 -12.94 14.19
N GLU A 63 -3.91 -14.09 14.77
CA GLU A 63 -3.22 -14.14 16.07
C GLU A 63 -1.82 -13.53 16.00
N ALA A 64 -1.06 -13.80 14.92
CA ALA A 64 0.24 -13.21 14.69
C ALA A 64 0.15 -11.69 14.60
N LYS A 65 -0.85 -11.15 13.89
CA LYS A 65 -1.09 -9.71 13.79
C LYS A 65 -1.39 -9.07 15.14
N GLU A 66 -2.24 -9.68 15.96
CA GLU A 66 -2.55 -9.16 17.30
C GLU A 66 -1.34 -9.18 18.22
N ARG A 67 -0.49 -10.20 18.12
CA ARG A 67 0.78 -10.27 18.86
C ARG A 67 1.80 -9.24 18.38
N LEU A 68 1.99 -9.12 17.06
CA LEU A 68 2.88 -8.13 16.45
C LEU A 68 2.48 -6.71 16.80
N ARG A 69 1.18 -6.39 16.93
CA ARG A 69 0.72 -5.08 17.42
C ARG A 69 1.18 -4.75 18.84
N ARG A 70 1.36 -5.76 19.69
CA ARG A 70 1.85 -5.59 21.07
C ARG A 70 3.37 -5.49 21.13
N GLU A 71 4.07 -6.15 20.20
CA GLU A 71 5.54 -6.14 20.11
C GLU A 71 6.08 -4.95 19.30
N ALA A 72 5.34 -4.47 18.31
CA ALA A 72 5.75 -3.35 17.47
C ALA A 72 5.78 -2.05 18.28
N VAL A 73 6.92 -1.38 18.24
CA VAL A 73 6.97 0.03 18.60
C VAL A 73 6.11 0.77 17.56
N PRO A 74 5.13 1.59 17.96
CA PRO A 74 4.37 2.38 17.01
C PRO A 74 5.38 3.22 16.21
N ALA A 75 5.38 3.05 14.90
CA ALA A 75 6.20 3.89 14.04
C ALA A 75 5.84 5.36 14.32
N PRO A 76 6.83 6.26 14.44
CA PRO A 76 6.55 7.69 14.46
C PRO A 76 5.59 8.02 13.32
N LEU A 77 4.60 8.87 13.58
CA LEU A 77 3.53 9.20 12.61
C LEU A 77 4.09 9.67 11.25
N GLU A 78 5.35 10.11 11.23
CA GLU A 78 6.13 10.52 10.06
C GLU A 78 6.35 9.37 9.05
N ASP A 79 6.62 8.14 9.50
CA ASP A 79 6.90 6.98 8.63
C ASP A 79 5.63 6.35 8.04
N VAL A 80 4.48 6.56 8.69
CA VAL A 80 3.18 5.99 8.29
C VAL A 80 2.62 6.72 7.06
N MET A 81 3.09 7.92 6.76
CA MET A 81 2.60 8.76 5.67
C MET A 81 3.22 8.44 4.30
N ASP A 82 4.34 7.71 4.25
CA ASP A 82 5.02 7.35 2.99
C ASP A 82 4.64 5.93 2.48
N GLY A 83 3.93 5.17 3.30
CA GLY A 83 3.49 3.80 3.02
C GLY A 83 2.13 3.72 2.32
N GLY A 84 2.01 4.22 1.09
CA GLY A 84 1.06 3.68 0.12
C GLY A 84 -0.42 3.69 0.50
N GLY A 85 -0.97 4.87 0.83
CA GLY A 85 -2.40 5.14 0.70
C GLY A 85 -2.82 5.21 -0.78
N ALA A 86 -2.69 4.10 -1.51
CA ALA A 86 -3.17 4.03 -2.88
C ALA A 86 -4.71 4.10 -2.88
N ARG A 87 -5.19 5.22 -3.43
CA ARG A 87 -6.56 5.55 -3.88
C ARG A 87 -7.41 6.42 -2.94
N ARG A 88 -7.20 7.73 -3.05
CA ARG A 88 -8.29 8.68 -3.35
C ARG A 88 -7.76 9.75 -4.29
N ALA A 89 -7.97 9.55 -5.59
CA ALA A 89 -7.78 10.60 -6.58
C ALA A 89 -8.85 11.67 -6.33
N GLU A 90 -8.44 12.84 -5.87
CA GLU A 90 -9.31 14.00 -5.72
C GLU A 90 -8.74 15.17 -6.52
N SER A 91 -9.42 15.44 -7.64
CA SER A 91 -9.78 16.76 -8.16
C SER A 91 -8.65 17.80 -8.34
N GLY A 92 -8.04 17.78 -9.51
CA GLY A 92 -7.52 18.99 -10.18
C GLY A 92 -8.29 19.17 -11.50
N GLY A 93 -8.76 20.35 -11.92
CA GLY A 93 -8.40 21.69 -11.49
C GLY A 93 -9.57 22.66 -11.65
N ARG A 94 -9.48 23.74 -10.89
CA ARG A 94 -10.32 24.93 -11.01
C ARG A 94 -9.84 25.67 -12.26
N GLU A 95 -10.78 26.01 -13.14
CA GLU A 95 -10.55 26.84 -14.32
C GLU A 95 -10.01 28.21 -13.88
N ASP A 96 -8.89 28.64 -14.47
CA ASP A 96 -8.36 29.98 -14.27
C ASP A 96 -9.29 31.00 -14.97
N ASP A 97 -9.94 31.87 -14.21
CA ASP A 97 -10.84 32.91 -14.71
C ASP A 97 -10.08 33.95 -15.60
N PRO A 98 -10.51 34.20 -16.85
CA PRO A 98 -9.75 34.99 -17.84
C PRO A 98 -9.80 36.53 -17.69
N MET A 99 -10.15 37.07 -16.52
CA MET A 99 -10.46 38.50 -16.35
C MET A 99 -9.46 39.26 -15.47
N GLU A 100 -8.17 39.32 -15.82
CA GLU A 100 -7.26 40.21 -15.05
C GLU A 100 -6.08 40.88 -15.77
N ARG A 101 -6.11 41.11 -17.09
CA ARG A 101 -5.03 41.91 -17.74
C ARG A 101 -5.48 42.99 -18.74
N GLN A 102 -6.72 43.44 -18.66
CA GLN A 102 -6.99 44.86 -18.93
C GLN A 102 -6.35 45.64 -17.76
N ARG A 103 -5.75 46.82 -18.01
CA ARG A 103 -5.10 47.74 -17.02
C ARG A 103 -3.55 47.68 -16.93
N ARG A 104 -2.84 47.67 -18.06
CA ARG A 104 -1.57 48.42 -18.16
C ARG A 104 -1.68 49.35 -19.39
N GLY A 105 -1.60 50.66 -19.11
CA GLY A 105 -1.98 51.79 -19.98
C GLY A 105 -1.39 51.78 -21.38
N GLU A 106 -2.08 52.31 -22.40
CA GLU A 106 -2.31 53.75 -22.60
C GLU A 106 -1.00 54.55 -22.48
N HIS A 107 -0.28 54.77 -23.58
CA HIS A 107 0.14 56.12 -23.97
C HIS A 107 0.71 56.13 -25.41
N THR A 108 -0.06 56.71 -26.31
CA THR A 108 0.34 57.64 -27.39
C THR A 108 1.47 57.28 -28.37
N GLY A 109 1.14 57.42 -29.65
CA GLY A 109 1.78 58.49 -30.42
C GLY A 109 2.70 58.06 -31.56
N LEU A 110 2.21 58.33 -32.77
CA LEU A 110 2.94 58.93 -33.90
C LEU A 110 3.84 58.02 -34.77
N LEU A 111 3.40 57.92 -36.03
CA LEU A 111 4.13 58.27 -37.26
C LEU A 111 5.49 57.59 -37.56
N GLN A 112 5.53 57.03 -38.77
CA GLN A 112 6.62 57.15 -39.75
C GLN A 112 7.74 56.10 -39.73
N GLY A 113 7.94 55.44 -40.88
CA GLY A 113 9.17 54.70 -41.16
C GLY A 113 9.02 53.62 -42.23
N ASP A 114 8.92 54.02 -43.49
CA ASP A 114 9.38 53.22 -44.63
C ASP A 114 10.91 53.06 -44.52
N ALA A 115 11.43 51.83 -44.63
CA ALA A 115 12.77 51.54 -45.14
C ALA A 115 13.04 50.02 -45.24
N GLY A 116 13.01 49.52 -46.48
CA GLY A 116 13.99 48.66 -47.17
C GLY A 116 14.73 47.51 -46.46
N GLY A 117 14.89 46.40 -47.19
CA GLY A 117 16.12 45.59 -47.10
C GLY A 117 16.05 44.12 -47.53
N GLY A 118 16.39 43.83 -48.81
CA GLY A 118 17.04 42.59 -49.29
C GLY A 118 16.20 41.30 -49.32
N ARG A 119 16.24 40.47 -50.35
CA ARG A 119 17.22 40.25 -51.42
C ARG A 119 16.49 39.77 -52.68
#